data_AF-A0A925ZRT3-F1
#
_entry.id   AF-A0A925ZRT3-F1
#
_cell.length_a   1.000
_cell.length_b   1.000
_cell.length_c   1.000
_cell.angle_alpha   90.00
_cell.angle_beta   90.00
_cell.angle_gamma   90.00
#
_symmetry.space_group_name_H-M   'P 1'
#
loop_
_entity.id
_entity.type
_entity.pdbx_description
1 polymer ?
#
loop_
_entity_poly.entity_id
_entity_poly.type
_entity_poly.pdbx_seq_one_letter_code
_entity_poly.pdbx_strand_id
1 'polypeptide(L)'
;RRAAINCELTAARVRVDGAVRGGHVRAEHEIVVGDAGARLGGEAELAVAEPIMRPVRDRFDEERRGRALADRIGAQVVHARRITRVLPGSPAATELAEHIRTLALHARIEVRGTIHAGCTVVIGGQRLVLDAAHRRVRFSIDAETHTIRMDPLI
;
A
#
# COMPACT_ATOMS: atom_id res chain seq x y z
N ARG A 1 -17.13 4.12 13.65
CA ARG A 1 -16.21 4.31 12.50
C ARG A 1 -15.85 2.92 11.97
N ARG A 2 -15.97 2.67 10.66
CA ARG A 2 -15.63 1.36 10.06
C ARG A 2 -14.12 1.15 10.16
N ALA A 3 -13.68 -0.07 10.45
CA ALA A 3 -12.26 -0.43 10.48
C ALA A 3 -12.06 -1.69 9.63
N ALA A 4 -11.01 -1.71 8.83
CA ALA A 4 -10.53 -2.91 8.16
C ALA A 4 -9.58 -3.63 9.13
N ILE A 5 -9.96 -4.82 9.57
CA ILE A 5 -9.22 -5.58 10.59
C ILE A 5 -8.65 -6.83 9.93
N ASN A 6 -7.35 -7.09 10.09
CA ASN A 6 -6.64 -8.25 9.56
C ASN A 6 -6.98 -8.51 8.09
N CYS A 7 -6.93 -7.45 7.28
CA CYS A 7 -7.29 -7.51 5.87
C CYS A 7 -6.05 -7.56 4.97
N GLU A 8 -6.20 -8.22 3.83
CA GLU A 8 -5.27 -8.08 2.70
C GLU A 8 -5.99 -7.25 1.63
N LEU A 9 -5.47 -6.05 1.34
CA LEU A 9 -6.03 -5.14 0.34
C LEU A 9 -4.98 -4.87 -0.73
N THR A 10 -5.31 -5.10 -1.99
CA THR A 10 -4.42 -4.83 -3.12
C THR A 10 -5.18 -4.09 -4.22
N ALA A 11 -4.76 -2.88 -4.58
CA ALA A 11 -5.42 -2.09 -5.63
C ALA A 11 -4.49 -1.02 -6.22
N ALA A 12 -4.75 -0.53 -7.43
CA ALA A 12 -3.91 0.54 -8.01
C ALA A 12 -3.84 1.78 -7.09
N ARG A 13 -4.97 2.07 -6.43
CA ARG A 13 -5.08 3.02 -5.32
C ARG A 13 -5.98 2.42 -4.25
N VAL A 14 -5.61 2.59 -2.98
CA VAL A 14 -6.41 2.15 -1.83
C VAL A 14 -6.82 3.37 -1.02
N ARG A 15 -8.11 3.50 -0.74
CA ARG A 15 -8.62 4.49 0.21
C ARG A 15 -9.47 3.82 1.28
N VAL A 16 -9.09 4.02 2.55
CA VAL A 16 -9.83 3.56 3.72
C VAL A 16 -10.08 4.78 4.61
N ASP A 17 -11.29 5.34 4.59
CA ASP A 17 -11.60 6.53 5.41
C ASP A 17 -11.57 6.22 6.93
N GLY A 18 -11.62 4.93 7.30
CA GLY A 18 -11.53 4.43 8.66
C GLY A 18 -10.12 4.05 9.12
N ALA A 19 -10.04 3.04 10.00
CA ALA A 19 -8.78 2.52 10.50
C ALA A 19 -8.41 1.19 9.81
N VAL A 20 -7.12 0.98 9.52
CA VAL A 20 -6.55 -0.33 9.18
C VAL A 20 -5.86 -0.88 10.42
N ARG A 21 -6.30 -2.04 10.92
CA ARG A 21 -5.80 -2.67 12.14
C ARG A 21 -5.34 -4.10 11.84
N GLY A 22 -4.04 -4.31 11.75
CA GLY A 22 -3.49 -5.60 11.32
C GLY A 22 -3.63 -5.84 9.82
N GLY A 23 -2.72 -6.65 9.27
CA GLY A 23 -2.73 -7.11 7.88
C GLY A 23 -1.87 -6.27 6.94
N HIS A 24 -2.10 -6.45 5.64
CA HIS A 24 -1.27 -5.89 4.57
C HIS A 24 -2.13 -5.10 3.58
N VAL A 25 -1.75 -3.85 3.34
CA VAL A 25 -2.35 -2.99 2.32
C VAL A 25 -1.29 -2.69 1.28
N ARG A 26 -1.56 -3.06 0.03
CA ARG A 26 -0.65 -2.89 -1.10
C ARG A 26 -1.30 -2.05 -2.18
N ALA A 27 -0.56 -1.09 -2.72
CA ALA A 27 -1.01 -0.34 -3.88
C ALA A 27 0.10 -0.04 -4.88
N GLU A 28 -0.30 0.23 -6.11
CA GLU A 28 0.64 0.63 -7.15
C GLU A 28 1.07 2.09 -6.94
N HIS A 29 0.10 2.98 -6.70
CA HIS A 29 0.36 4.42 -6.64
C HIS A 29 0.13 5.03 -5.27
N GLU A 30 -0.99 4.71 -4.62
CA GLU A 30 -1.41 5.49 -3.46
C GLU A 30 -2.18 4.66 -2.44
N ILE A 31 -1.84 4.87 -1.17
CA ILE A 31 -2.64 4.43 -0.03
C ILE A 31 -3.05 5.68 0.76
N VAL A 32 -4.35 5.85 1.00
CA VAL A 32 -4.88 6.87 1.91
C VAL A 32 -5.69 6.19 3.00
N VAL A 33 -5.29 6.36 4.26
CA VAL A 33 -5.98 5.77 5.41
C VAL A 33 -6.31 6.83 6.46
N GLY A 34 -7.39 6.62 7.21
CA GLY A 34 -7.67 7.38 8.43
C GLY A 34 -6.63 7.06 9.49
N ASP A 35 -6.69 5.87 10.07
CA ASP A 35 -5.69 5.40 11.06
C ASP A 35 -5.01 4.11 10.57
N ALA A 36 -3.77 3.87 11.02
CA ALA A 36 -3.02 2.66 10.71
C ALA A 36 -2.41 2.04 11.97
N GLY A 37 -2.63 0.75 12.15
CA GLY A 37 -2.27 0.01 13.36
C GLY A 37 -3.20 0.32 14.54
N ALA A 38 -2.79 -0.11 15.73
CA ALA A 38 -3.48 0.20 16.97
C ALA A 38 -2.51 0.16 18.16
N ARG A 39 -2.75 1.01 19.17
CA ARG A 39 -1.90 1.16 20.38
C ARG A 39 -1.68 -0.14 21.18
N LEU A 40 -2.64 -1.08 21.11
CA LEU A 40 -2.61 -2.40 21.76
C LEU A 40 -2.99 -3.51 20.76
N GLY A 41 -2.94 -3.26 19.45
CA GLY A 41 -3.45 -4.17 18.43
C GLY A 41 -2.44 -4.50 17.35
N GLY A 42 -2.91 -5.18 16.30
CA GLY A 42 -2.06 -5.70 15.23
C GLY A 42 -1.37 -4.60 14.41
N GLU A 43 -0.08 -4.80 14.20
CA GLU A 43 0.75 -4.02 13.29
C GLU A 43 0.19 -4.09 11.86
N ALA A 44 0.13 -2.96 11.19
CA ALA A 44 -0.26 -2.89 9.78
C ALA A 44 0.96 -2.64 8.90
N GLU A 45 1.01 -3.32 7.77
CA GLU A 45 1.98 -3.04 6.71
C GLU A 45 1.28 -2.30 5.57
N LEU A 46 1.77 -1.11 5.24
CA LEU A 46 1.30 -0.29 4.12
C LEU A 46 2.42 -0.25 3.07
N ALA A 47 2.17 -0.81 1.90
CA ALA A 47 3.15 -0.92 0.83
C ALA A 47 2.66 -0.23 -0.46
N VAL A 48 3.48 0.65 -1.03
CA VAL A 48 3.21 1.27 -2.33
C VAL A 48 4.38 1.08 -3.31
N ALA A 49 4.14 1.39 -4.59
CA ALA A 49 5.01 0.99 -5.70
C ALA A 49 5.18 -0.53 -5.78
N GLU A 50 4.10 -1.25 -5.47
CA GLU A 50 3.94 -2.68 -5.71
C GLU A 50 3.20 -2.84 -7.06
N PRO A 51 3.90 -3.16 -8.16
CA PRO A 51 3.29 -3.21 -9.48
C PRO A 51 2.24 -4.31 -9.50
N ILE A 52 1.00 -3.95 -9.79
CA ILE A 52 -0.06 -4.96 -9.91
C ILE A 52 -0.09 -5.41 -11.36
N MET A 53 0.90 -6.24 -11.70
CA MET A 53 1.03 -6.70 -13.06
C MET A 53 -0.25 -7.44 -13.47
N ARG A 54 -0.86 -7.00 -14.58
CA ARG A 54 -2.00 -7.70 -15.17
C ARG A 54 -1.46 -8.96 -15.85
N PRO A 55 -2.06 -10.14 -15.68
CA PRO A 55 -1.72 -11.26 -16.54
C PRO A 55 -1.98 -10.83 -18.00
N VAL A 56 -0.97 -11.03 -18.84
CA VAL A 56 -1.10 -10.87 -20.28
C VAL A 56 -2.01 -12.01 -20.75
N ARG A 57 -3.30 -11.70 -20.94
CA ARG A 57 -4.43 -12.60 -21.29
C ARG A 57 -5.08 -13.34 -20.11
N ASP A 58 -6.11 -12.73 -19.55
CA ASP A 58 -7.51 -13.13 -19.76
C ASP A 58 -8.39 -12.28 -18.83
N ARG A 59 -9.14 -11.37 -19.45
CA ARG A 59 -10.12 -10.50 -18.80
C ARG A 59 -11.42 -11.29 -18.60
N PHE A 60 -12.18 -10.87 -17.60
CA PHE A 60 -13.54 -11.31 -17.24
C PHE A 60 -13.59 -12.57 -16.37
N ASP A 61 -13.78 -12.37 -15.06
CA ASP A 61 -14.75 -13.16 -14.25
C ASP A 61 -14.75 -12.80 -12.74
N GLU A 62 -13.74 -12.08 -12.24
CA GLU A 62 -13.65 -11.80 -10.78
C GLU A 62 -14.14 -10.43 -10.30
N GLU A 63 -14.54 -9.53 -11.21
CA GLU A 63 -15.04 -8.19 -10.88
C GLU A 63 -16.29 -8.19 -9.98
N ARG A 64 -17.07 -9.27 -9.95
CA ARG A 64 -18.31 -9.37 -9.16
C ARG A 64 -18.10 -9.60 -7.67
N ARG A 65 -17.00 -10.26 -7.25
CA ARG A 65 -16.80 -10.61 -5.82
C ARG A 65 -16.13 -9.48 -5.02
N GLY A 66 -15.26 -8.67 -5.64
CA GLY A 66 -14.57 -7.56 -4.96
C GLY A 66 -15.48 -6.39 -4.53
N ARG A 67 -16.54 -6.10 -5.30
CA ARG A 67 -17.48 -4.98 -4.99
C ARG A 67 -18.23 -5.17 -3.68
N ALA A 68 -18.62 -6.42 -3.36
CA ALA A 68 -19.42 -6.70 -2.16
C ALA A 68 -18.67 -6.46 -0.84
N LEU A 69 -17.34 -6.60 -0.84
CA LEU A 69 -16.51 -6.28 0.33
C LEU A 69 -16.24 -4.76 0.42
N ALA A 70 -15.92 -4.12 -0.70
CA ALA A 70 -15.68 -2.68 -0.82
C ALA A 70 -16.85 -1.83 -0.25
N ASP A 71 -18.08 -2.18 -0.58
CA ASP A 71 -19.29 -1.47 -0.13
C ASP A 71 -19.53 -1.61 1.39
N ARG A 72 -19.13 -2.73 2.00
CA ARG A 72 -19.29 -2.97 3.45
C ARG A 72 -18.30 -2.18 4.30
N ILE A 73 -17.08 -1.94 3.83
CA ILE A 73 -16.03 -1.23 4.58
C ILE A 73 -15.90 0.25 4.22
N GLY A 74 -16.60 0.73 3.19
CA GLY A 74 -16.47 2.11 2.72
C GLY A 74 -15.12 2.37 2.05
N ALA A 75 -14.55 1.34 1.41
CA ALA A 75 -13.26 1.40 0.76
C ALA A 75 -13.46 1.25 -0.75
N GLN A 76 -12.95 2.18 -1.56
CA GLN A 76 -12.82 1.96 -3.00
C GLN A 76 -11.63 1.04 -3.22
N VAL A 77 -11.90 -0.25 -3.43
CA VAL A 77 -10.89 -1.27 -3.74
C VAL A 77 -11.03 -1.61 -5.23
N VAL A 78 -10.09 -1.13 -6.05
CA VAL A 78 -9.97 -1.54 -7.46
C VAL A 78 -8.94 -2.66 -7.52
N HIS A 79 -9.39 -3.90 -7.32
CA HIS A 79 -8.47 -5.05 -7.24
C HIS A 79 -7.67 -5.27 -8.52
N ALA A 80 -6.41 -5.64 -8.33
CA ALA A 80 -5.65 -6.37 -9.32
C ALA A 80 -4.86 -7.51 -8.63
N ARG A 81 -4.70 -8.63 -9.34
CA ARG A 81 -4.18 -9.90 -8.83
C ARG A 81 -2.65 -9.89 -8.75
N ARG A 82 -2.10 -10.62 -7.77
CA ARG A 82 -0.66 -10.84 -7.53
C ARG A 82 -0.01 -11.67 -8.65
N ILE A 83 1.17 -11.27 -9.12
CA ILE A 83 1.96 -12.04 -10.09
C ILE A 83 3.00 -12.96 -9.42
N THR A 84 3.19 -14.08 -10.11
CA THR A 84 4.12 -15.18 -9.93
C THR A 84 5.59 -14.73 -9.94
N ARG A 85 6.40 -15.41 -9.12
CA ARG A 85 7.83 -15.18 -8.88
C ARG A 85 8.63 -15.00 -10.20
N VAL A 86 9.12 -13.78 -10.46
CA VAL A 86 10.06 -13.49 -11.55
C VAL A 86 11.45 -14.01 -11.15
N LEU A 87 12.12 -14.77 -12.04
CA LEU A 87 13.46 -15.28 -11.80
C LEU A 87 14.50 -14.14 -11.85
N PRO A 88 15.43 -14.07 -10.88
CA PRO A 88 16.48 -13.06 -10.88
C PRO A 88 17.40 -13.21 -12.10
N GLY A 89 17.76 -12.10 -12.74
CA GLY A 89 18.69 -12.04 -13.88
C GLY A 89 18.05 -12.09 -15.28
N SER A 90 16.72 -12.16 -15.39
CA SER A 90 16.04 -12.02 -16.68
C SER A 90 15.93 -10.54 -17.11
N PRO A 91 15.88 -10.22 -18.42
CA PRO A 91 15.58 -8.87 -18.90
C PRO A 91 14.28 -8.31 -18.31
N ALA A 92 13.28 -9.19 -18.12
CA ALA A 92 12.03 -8.86 -17.45
C ALA A 92 12.20 -8.46 -15.97
N ALA A 93 13.21 -9.00 -15.27
CA ALA A 93 13.53 -8.59 -13.90
C ALA A 93 14.13 -7.18 -13.86
N THR A 94 14.96 -6.82 -14.84
CA THR A 94 15.54 -5.47 -14.97
C THR A 94 14.46 -4.45 -15.31
N GLU A 95 13.59 -4.76 -16.28
CA GLU A 95 12.44 -3.90 -16.64
C GLU A 95 11.49 -3.71 -15.45
N LEU A 96 11.20 -4.78 -14.70
CA LEU A 96 10.37 -4.70 -13.50
C LEU A 96 11.04 -3.84 -12.41
N ALA A 97 12.35 -3.96 -12.20
CA ALA A 97 13.08 -3.17 -11.22
C ALA A 97 13.06 -1.68 -11.57
N GLU A 98 13.28 -1.33 -12.84
CA GLU A 98 13.19 0.06 -13.33
C GLU A 98 11.76 0.61 -13.25
N HIS A 99 10.77 -0.23 -13.53
CA HIS A 99 9.37 0.13 -13.36
C HIS A 99 9.03 0.41 -11.88
N ILE A 100 9.48 -0.44 -10.95
CA ILE A 100 9.31 -0.22 -9.50
C ILE A 100 9.97 1.08 -9.06
N ARG A 101 11.21 1.35 -9.51
CA ARG A 101 11.92 2.60 -9.19
C ARG A 101 11.14 3.82 -9.66
N THR A 102 10.65 3.79 -10.90
CA THR A 102 9.85 4.86 -11.48
C THR A 102 8.54 5.07 -10.70
N LEU A 103 7.84 3.97 -10.37
CA LEU A 103 6.63 4.02 -9.55
C LEU A 103 6.91 4.60 -8.16
N ALA A 104 8.02 4.21 -7.52
CA ALA A 104 8.37 4.62 -6.16
C ALA A 104 8.54 6.14 -6.01
N LEU A 105 9.07 6.82 -7.05
CA LEU A 105 9.22 8.28 -7.06
C LEU A 105 7.89 9.04 -7.07
N HIS A 106 6.81 8.41 -7.53
CA HIS A 106 5.48 9.02 -7.61
C HIS A 106 4.48 8.44 -6.60
N ALA A 107 4.84 7.32 -5.97
CA ALA A 107 3.98 6.64 -5.03
C ALA A 107 4.01 7.29 -3.65
N ARG A 108 2.89 7.23 -2.94
CA ARG A 108 2.78 7.83 -1.59
C ARG A 108 1.79 7.10 -0.69
N ILE A 109 2.02 7.22 0.61
CA ILE A 109 1.11 6.77 1.66
C ILE A 109 0.70 7.96 2.51
N GLU A 110 -0.59 8.21 2.63
CA GLU A 110 -1.15 9.27 3.47
C GLU A 110 -1.93 8.68 4.63
N VAL A 111 -1.58 9.10 5.84
CA VAL A 111 -2.31 8.76 7.06
C VAL A 111 -2.90 10.04 7.63
N ARG A 112 -4.23 10.18 7.51
CA ARG A 112 -4.96 11.41 7.91
C ARG A 112 -5.18 11.53 9.42
N GLY A 113 -5.16 10.41 10.12
CA GLY A 113 -5.29 10.27 11.56
C GLY A 113 -3.94 9.91 12.16
N THR A 114 -3.83 8.75 12.79
CA THR A 114 -2.61 8.27 13.45
C THR A 114 -2.10 6.99 12.81
N ILE A 115 -0.79 6.93 12.55
CA ILE A 115 -0.06 5.67 12.33
C ILE A 115 0.66 5.33 13.63
N HIS A 116 0.39 4.13 14.17
CA HIS A 116 0.93 3.71 15.46
C HIS A 116 2.36 3.12 15.32
N ALA A 117 3.10 3.10 16.42
CA ALA A 117 4.39 2.41 16.50
C ALA A 117 4.24 0.92 16.14
N GLY A 118 5.28 0.33 15.57
CA GLY A 118 5.30 -1.04 15.04
C GLY A 118 4.75 -1.17 13.62
N CYS A 119 4.00 -0.18 13.11
CA CYS A 119 3.58 -0.18 11.72
C CYS A 119 4.77 -0.13 10.77
N THR A 120 4.63 -0.84 9.64
CA THR A 120 5.63 -0.85 8.57
C THR A 120 5.11 -0.07 7.37
N VAL A 121 5.94 0.84 6.88
CA VAL A 121 5.78 1.54 5.61
C VAL A 121 6.77 0.95 4.62
N VAL A 122 6.27 0.54 3.44
CA VAL A 122 7.10 0.03 2.35
C VAL A 122 6.85 0.88 1.10
N ILE A 123 7.91 1.36 0.45
CA ILE A 123 7.81 2.08 -0.83
C ILE A 123 8.87 1.55 -1.79
N GLY A 124 8.46 0.86 -2.85
CA GLY A 124 9.37 0.38 -3.90
C GLY A 124 10.50 -0.52 -3.37
N GLY A 125 10.21 -1.32 -2.35
CA GLY A 125 11.18 -2.20 -1.68
C GLY A 125 11.95 -1.57 -0.50
N GLN A 126 11.91 -0.25 -0.32
CA GLN A 126 12.42 0.40 0.90
C GLN A 126 11.45 0.14 2.05
N ARG A 127 11.97 -0.17 3.25
CA ARG A 127 11.17 -0.50 4.44
C ARG A 127 11.50 0.44 5.59
N LEU A 128 10.47 1.05 6.17
CA LEU A 128 10.54 1.86 7.38
C LEU A 128 9.60 1.28 8.44
N VAL A 129 10.12 0.87 9.58
CA VAL A 129 9.33 0.46 10.75
C VAL A 129 9.31 1.64 11.72
N LEU A 130 8.12 2.05 12.15
CA LEU A 130 7.96 3.21 13.01
C LEU A 130 8.17 2.83 14.48
N ASP A 131 9.03 3.58 15.17
CA ASP A 131 9.32 3.44 16.60
C ASP A 131 8.32 4.21 17.47
N ALA A 132 7.72 5.27 16.93
CA ALA A 132 6.74 6.11 17.58
C ALA A 132 5.45 6.24 16.76
N ALA A 133 4.39 6.72 17.40
CA ALA A 133 3.14 7.05 16.71
C ALA A 133 3.25 8.45 16.08
N HIS A 134 2.85 8.55 14.81
CA HIS A 134 2.84 9.81 14.07
C HIS A 134 1.43 10.16 13.63
N ARG A 135 1.11 11.45 13.58
CA ARG A 135 -0.22 11.95 13.21
C ARG A 135 -0.14 12.77 11.95
N ARG A 136 -1.15 12.65 11.09
CA ARG A 136 -1.30 13.47 9.88
C ARG A 136 0.00 13.47 9.09
N VAL A 137 0.43 12.31 8.60
CA VAL A 137 1.72 12.17 7.91
C VAL A 137 1.56 11.63 6.49
N ARG A 138 2.48 12.04 5.62
CA ARG A 138 2.68 11.49 4.29
C ARG A 138 4.05 10.84 4.22
N PHE A 139 4.11 9.63 3.69
CA PHE A 139 5.35 8.95 3.33
C PHE A 139 5.53 8.95 1.82
N SER A 140 6.74 9.27 1.37
CA SER A 140 7.14 9.29 -0.04
C SER A 140 8.62 8.94 -0.15
N ILE A 141 9.11 8.65 -1.35
CA ILE A 141 10.56 8.54 -1.58
C ILE A 141 11.12 9.92 -1.86
N ASP A 142 12.23 10.24 -1.20
CA ASP A 142 13.09 11.35 -1.59
C ASP A 142 13.82 11.02 -2.89
N ALA A 143 13.71 11.89 -3.90
CA ALA A 143 14.24 11.62 -5.23
C ALA A 143 15.77 11.66 -5.29
N GLU A 144 16.43 12.37 -4.38
CA GLU A 144 17.89 12.51 -4.34
C GLU A 144 18.52 11.38 -3.53
N THR A 145 17.97 11.09 -2.35
CA THR A 145 18.54 10.09 -1.43
C THR A 145 17.97 8.69 -1.62
N HIS A 146 16.88 8.55 -2.36
CA HIS A 146 16.11 7.30 -2.51
C HIS A 146 15.69 6.66 -1.18
N THR A 147 15.54 7.47 -0.12
CA THR A 147 15.07 7.02 1.19
C THR A 147 13.63 7.42 1.43
N ILE A 148 12.95 6.71 2.33
CA ILE A 148 11.59 7.08 2.74
C ILE A 148 11.67 8.38 3.54
N ARG A 149 11.00 9.40 3.05
CA ARG A 149 10.78 10.69 3.70
C ARG A 149 9.39 10.74 4.30
N MET A 150 9.29 11.30 5.50
CA MET A 150 8.04 11.50 6.23
C MET A 150 7.77 13.00 6.37
N ASP A 151 6.64 13.45 5.85
CA ASP A 151 6.20 14.85 5.91
C ASP A 151 4.92 15.00 6.73
N PRO A 152 4.76 16.09 7.48
CA PRO A 152 3.47 16.44 8.05
C PRO A 152 2.47 16.87 6.97
N LEU A 153 1.22 16.41 7.09
CA LEU A 153 0.08 16.87 6.30
C LEU A 153 -0.44 18.18 6.93
N ILE A 154 -0.21 19.29 6.23
CA ILE A 154 -0.73 20.63 6.59
C ILE A 154 -2.25 20.64 6.48
#